data_AF-A0A7J3A498-F1
#
_entry.id   AF-A0A7J3A498-F1
#
_cell.length_a   1.000
_cell.length_b   1.000
_cell.length_c   1.000
_cell.angle_alpha   90.00
_cell.angle_beta   90.00
_cell.angle_gamma   90.00
#
_symmetry.space_group_name_H-M   'P 1'
#
loop_
_entity.id
_entity.type
_entity.pdbx_description
1 polymer ?
#
loop_
_entity_poly.entity_id
_entity_poly.type
_entity_poly.pdbx_seq_one_letter_code
_entity_poly.pdbx_strand_id
1 'polypeptide(L)' 'KVYALNAKKISVEETGRPIFNIPMLGGLVKVLRTPSLDIIEEVLSKRFAGEIVEANIRIFRRAYNEVRLVD' A
#
# COMPACT_ATOMS: atom_id res chain seq x y z
N LYS A 1 -15.66 12.32 5.22
CA LYS A 1 -14.20 12.21 5.42
C LYS A 1 -13.57 11.72 4.14
N VAL A 2 -12.78 12.56 3.50
CA VAL A 2 -11.97 12.25 2.32
C VAL A 2 -10.54 12.03 2.77
N TYR A 3 -9.97 10.92 2.34
CA TYR A 3 -8.57 10.58 2.58
C TYR A 3 -7.83 10.55 1.25
N ALA A 4 -6.59 11.04 1.24
CA ALA A 4 -5.78 11.11 0.04
C ALA A 4 -4.34 10.64 0.32
N LEU A 5 -3.71 10.06 -0.71
CA LEU A 5 -2.30 9.67 -0.76
C LEU A 5 -1.79 9.81 -2.20
N ASN A 6 -0.49 9.97 -2.40
CA ASN A 6 0.10 10.06 -3.74
C ASN A 6 0.57 8.68 -4.23
N ALA A 7 -0.37 7.88 -4.76
CA ALA A 7 -0.10 6.50 -5.18
C ALA A 7 0.96 6.42 -6.29
N LYS A 8 0.93 7.38 -7.24
CA LYS A 8 1.92 7.46 -8.32
C LYS A 8 3.34 7.62 -7.76
N LYS A 9 3.52 8.58 -6.86
CA LYS A 9 4.83 8.88 -6.24
C LYS A 9 5.37 7.66 -5.51
N ILE A 10 4.58 7.07 -4.61
CA ILE A 10 4.99 5.92 -3.81
C ILE A 10 5.47 4.78 -4.71
N SER A 11 4.67 4.40 -5.71
CA SER A 11 5.04 3.25 -6.55
C SER A 11 6.20 3.51 -7.48
N VAL A 12 6.32 4.73 -8.04
CA VAL A 12 7.45 5.08 -8.90
C VAL A 12 8.75 5.10 -8.10
N GLU A 13 8.74 5.59 -6.86
CA GLU A 13 9.92 5.57 -5.98
C GLU A 13 10.32 4.14 -5.58
N GLU A 14 9.37 3.24 -5.35
CA GLU A 14 9.67 1.86 -4.91
C GLU A 14 9.99 0.88 -6.05
N THR A 15 9.45 1.11 -7.25
CA THR A 15 9.48 0.12 -8.35
C THR A 15 9.82 0.69 -9.72
N GLY A 16 9.96 2.02 -9.85
CA GLY A 16 10.10 2.71 -11.13
C GLY A 16 8.83 2.69 -11.99
N ARG A 17 7.71 2.11 -11.50
CA ARG A 17 6.47 1.92 -12.26
C ARG A 17 5.26 2.56 -11.57
N PRO A 18 4.31 3.17 -12.32
CA PRO A 18 3.12 3.77 -11.75
C PRO A 18 2.05 2.71 -11.43
N ILE A 19 2.24 1.97 -10.33
CA ILE A 19 1.30 0.96 -9.83
C ILE A 19 0.36 1.61 -8.81
N PHE A 20 -0.95 1.43 -8.91
CA PHE A 20 -1.89 2.18 -8.05
C PHE A 20 -2.64 1.30 -7.04
N ASN A 21 -2.86 0.03 -7.33
CA ASN A 21 -3.67 -0.86 -6.50
C ASN A 21 -3.08 -1.09 -5.10
N ILE A 22 -1.77 -1.38 -5.00
CA ILE A 22 -1.12 -1.66 -3.71
C ILE A 22 -1.04 -0.41 -2.81
N PRO A 23 -0.67 0.79 -3.29
CA PRO A 23 -0.77 1.99 -2.49
C PRO A 23 -2.20 2.26 -2.02
N MET A 24 -3.19 2.15 -2.92
CA MET A 24 -4.58 2.40 -2.56
C MET A 24 -5.10 1.40 -1.54
N LEU A 25 -4.67 0.12 -1.60
CA LEU A 25 -4.95 -0.87 -0.56
C LEU A 25 -4.35 -0.45 0.80
N GLY A 26 -3.09 0.00 0.82
CA GLY A 26 -2.44 0.53 2.03
C GLY A 26 -3.22 1.67 2.66
N GLY A 27 -3.61 2.65 1.85
CA GLY A 27 -4.44 3.76 2.30
C GLY A 27 -5.80 3.32 2.85
N LEU A 28 -6.48 2.40 2.15
CA LEU A 28 -7.78 1.89 2.56
C LEU A 28 -7.71 1.16 3.91
N VAL A 29 -6.73 0.26 4.08
CA VAL A 29 -6.56 -0.52 5.31
C VAL A 29 -6.27 0.39 6.51
N LYS A 30 -5.49 1.46 6.33
CA LYS A 30 -5.27 2.47 7.37
C LYS A 30 -6.56 3.14 7.82
N VAL A 31 -7.39 3.54 6.86
CA VAL A 31 -8.65 4.25 7.11
C VAL A 31 -9.66 3.34 7.79
N LEU A 32 -9.80 2.10 7.32
CA LEU A 32 -10.74 1.13 7.88
C LEU A 32 -10.26 0.53 9.21
N ARG A 33 -8.95 0.57 9.49
CA ARG A 33 -8.29 -0.10 10.62
C ARG A 33 -8.54 -1.62 10.64
N THR A 34 -8.83 -2.19 9.48
CA THR A 34 -9.06 -3.62 9.27
C THR A 34 -8.75 -3.98 7.81
N PRO A 35 -8.20 -5.18 7.54
CA PRO A 35 -7.65 -6.14 8.50
C PRO A 35 -6.32 -5.66 9.13
N SER A 36 -5.69 -6.46 10.00
CA SER A 36 -4.36 -6.14 10.54
C SER A 36 -3.29 -6.15 9.45
N LEU A 37 -2.18 -5.44 9.69
CA LEU A 37 -1.05 -5.38 8.76
C LEU A 37 -0.49 -6.78 8.47
N ASP A 38 -0.36 -7.62 9.50
CA ASP A 38 0.18 -8.98 9.36
C ASP A 38 -0.65 -9.84 8.39
N ILE A 39 -1.99 -9.73 8.45
CA ILE A 39 -2.88 -10.44 7.53
C ILE A 39 -2.66 -9.96 6.10
N ILE A 40 -2.48 -8.66 5.87
CA ILE A 40 -2.21 -8.14 4.53
C ILE A 40 -0.86 -8.64 4.01
N GLU A 41 0.18 -8.60 4.83
CA GLU A 41 1.51 -9.07 4.45
C GLU A 41 1.53 -10.56 4.13
N GLU A 42 0.80 -11.37 4.90
CA GLU A 42 0.59 -12.80 4.62
C GLU A 42 -0.12 -13.01 3.28
N VAL A 43 -1.22 -12.28 3.03
CA VAL A 43 -1.98 -12.38 1.76
C VAL A 43 -1.14 -11.94 0.57
N LEU A 44 -0.36 -10.86 0.69
CA LEU A 44 0.57 -10.42 -0.36
C LEU A 44 1.64 -11.48 -0.63
N SER A 45 2.16 -12.13 0.41
CA SER A 45 3.16 -13.20 0.30
C SER A 45 2.60 -14.50 -0.29
N LYS A 46 1.31 -14.77 -0.12
CA LYS A 46 0.61 -15.87 -0.80
C LYS A 46 0.34 -15.55 -2.27
N ARG A 47 0.12 -14.28 -2.61
CA ARG A 47 -0.30 -13.86 -3.96
C ARG A 47 0.86 -13.61 -4.92
N PHE A 48 2.00 -13.15 -4.41
CA PHE A 48 3.17 -12.72 -5.16
C PHE A 48 4.43 -13.42 -4.64
N ALA A 49 5.51 -13.41 -5.44
CA ALA A 49 6.76 -14.06 -5.09
C ALA A 49 7.98 -13.22 -5.51
N GLY A 50 9.13 -13.50 -4.91
CA GLY A 50 10.40 -12.83 -5.18
C GLY A 50 10.37 -11.33 -4.90
N GLU A 51 11.11 -10.54 -5.68
CA GLU A 51 11.21 -9.09 -5.51
C GLU A 51 9.84 -8.38 -5.61
N ILE A 52 8.86 -8.98 -6.30
CA ILE A 52 7.51 -8.41 -6.43
C ILE A 52 6.78 -8.37 -5.09
N VAL A 53 6.88 -9.43 -4.27
CA VAL A 53 6.22 -9.41 -2.94
C VAL A 53 6.89 -8.36 -2.04
N GLU A 54 8.21 -8.30 -2.04
CA GLU A 54 8.95 -7.33 -1.21
C GLU A 54 8.61 -5.89 -1.60
N ALA A 55 8.59 -5.60 -2.90
CA ALA A 55 8.17 -4.30 -3.43
C ALA A 55 6.72 -3.96 -3.03
N ASN A 56 5.79 -4.91 -3.16
CA ASN A 56 4.40 -4.70 -2.79
C ASN A 56 4.25 -4.45 -1.27
N ILE A 57 4.98 -5.16 -0.41
CA ILE A 57 4.96 -4.94 1.04
C ILE A 57 5.49 -3.53 1.36
N ARG A 58 6.61 -3.10 0.75
CA ARG A 58 7.14 -1.73 0.95
C ARG A 58 6.14 -0.65 0.51
N ILE A 59 5.58 -0.79 -0.69
CA ILE A 59 4.56 0.12 -1.23
C ILE A 59 3.35 0.20 -0.30
N PHE A 60 2.84 -0.95 0.15
CA PHE A 60 1.68 -1.03 1.04
C PHE A 60 1.96 -0.32 2.36
N ARG A 61 3.08 -0.62 3.02
CA ARG A 61 3.48 0.02 4.29
C ARG A 61 3.63 1.53 4.15
N ARG A 62 4.26 2.00 3.07
CA ARG A 62 4.37 3.43 2.78
C ARG A 62 3.01 4.09 2.65
N ALA A 63 2.12 3.54 1.84
CA ALA A 63 0.79 4.12 1.66
C ALA A 63 -0.07 4.07 2.92
N TYR A 64 0.06 3.03 3.74
CA TYR A 64 -0.59 2.93 5.06
C TYR A 64 -0.15 4.07 5.99
N ASN A 65 1.10 4.52 5.91
CA ASN A 65 1.64 5.61 6.73
C ASN A 65 1.44 7.00 6.10
N GLU A 66 1.42 7.10 4.78
CA GLU A 66 1.36 8.37 4.04
C GLU A 66 -0.06 8.86 3.75
N VAL A 67 -1.09 8.00 3.88
CA VAL A 67 -2.49 8.43 3.73
C VAL A 67 -2.91 9.40 4.82
N ARG A 68 -3.59 10.47 4.43
CA ARG A 68 -4.01 11.56 5.33
C ARG A 68 -5.45 12.01 5.06
N LEU A 69 -6.11 12.49 6.12
CA LEU A 69 -7.39 13.17 6.02
C LEU A 69 -7.19 14.50 5.29
N VAL A 70 -8.03 14.79 4.30
CA VAL A 70 -7.99 16.04 3.54
C VAL A 70 -9.33 16.79 3.55
N ASP A 71 -10.40 16.14 4.03
CA ASP A 71 -11.73 16.70 4.28
C ASP A 71 -12.50 15.81 5.27
#